data_AF-A0A7X6ZAB4-F1
#
_entry.id   AF-A0A7X6ZAB4-F1
#
_cell.length_a   1.000
_cell.length_b   1.000
_cell.length_c   1.000
_cell.angle_alpha   90.00
_cell.angle_beta   90.00
_cell.angle_gamma   90.00
#
_symmetry.space_group_name_H-M   'P 1'
#
loop_
_entity.id
_entity.type
_entity.pdbx_description
1 polymer ?
#
loop_
_entity_poly.entity_id
_entity_poly.type
_entity_poly.pdbx_seq_one_letter_code
_entity_poly.pdbx_strand_id
1 'polypeptide(L)' 'NSAIVAWADPDGHDLASLQRSGIAAAGRAGNARISFHLWNTSDDIALLRDALQLG' A
#
# COMPACT_ATOMS: atom_id res chain seq x y z
N ASN A 1 -0.18 -18.29 -6.12
CA ASN A 1 -0.57 -17.87 -4.77
C ASN A 1 -0.14 -16.42 -4.60
N SER A 2 -1.05 -15.48 -4.41
CA SER A 2 -0.74 -14.04 -4.39
C SER A 2 -0.80 -13.51 -2.95
N ALA A 3 0.28 -12.86 -2.51
CA ALA A 3 0.35 -12.22 -1.20
C ALA A 3 -0.23 -10.79 -1.30
N ILE A 4 -1.56 -10.70 -1.27
CA ILE A 4 -2.27 -9.41 -1.36
C ILE A 4 -2.84 -9.07 0.02
N VAL A 5 -2.49 -7.88 0.50
CA VAL A 5 -3.11 -7.29 1.70
C VAL A 5 -4.11 -6.24 1.25
N ALA A 6 -5.28 -6.24 1.90
CA ALA A 6 -6.35 -5.28 1.66
C ALA A 6 -6.83 -4.76 3.02
N TRP A 7 -7.04 -3.47 3.14
CA TRP A 7 -7.58 -2.83 4.34
C TRP A 7 -8.54 -1.70 3.97
N ALA A 8 -9.41 -1.34 4.90
CA ALA A 8 -10.38 -0.27 4.68
C ALA A 8 -9.66 1.07 4.53
N ASP A 9 -10.02 1.80 3.48
CA ASP A 9 -9.56 3.15 3.17
C ASP A 9 -10.72 3.89 2.49
N PRO A 10 -11.80 4.19 3.24
CA PRO A 10 -13.03 4.75 2.67
C PRO A 10 -12.83 6.14 2.06
N ASP A 11 -11.87 6.91 2.59
CA ASP A 11 -11.55 8.27 2.16
C ASP A 11 -10.41 8.29 1.12
N GLY A 12 -9.73 7.18 0.89
CA GLY A 12 -8.68 7.04 -0.12
C GLY A 12 -7.35 7.71 0.26
N HIS A 13 -7.16 8.07 1.53
CA HIS A 13 -5.96 8.78 1.99
C HIS A 13 -4.72 7.89 1.92
N ASP A 14 -4.86 6.62 2.34
CA ASP A 14 -3.75 5.67 2.30
C ASP A 14 -3.34 5.40 0.86
N LEU A 15 -4.31 5.12 -0.02
CA LEU A 15 -4.04 4.92 -1.44
C LEU A 15 -3.31 6.13 -2.06
N ALA A 16 -3.77 7.35 -1.75
CA ALA A 16 -3.14 8.57 -2.25
C ALA A 16 -1.73 8.77 -1.70
N SER A 17 -1.50 8.46 -0.42
CA SER A 17 -0.17 8.56 0.20
C SER A 17 0.82 7.56 -0.40
N LEU A 18 0.39 6.32 -0.59
CA LEU A 18 1.18 5.27 -1.23
C LEU A 18 1.58 5.66 -2.66
N GLN A 19 0.63 6.11 -3.47
CA GLN A 19 0.90 6.53 -4.85
C GLN A 19 1.84 7.74 -4.92
N ARG A 20 1.69 8.71 -4.01
CA ARG A 20 2.59 9.87 -3.92
C ARG A 20 4.02 9.47 -3.53
N SER A 21 4.16 8.41 -2.73
CA SER A 21 5.45 7.84 -2.34
C SER A 21 6.04 6.90 -3.42
N GLY A 22 5.39 6.79 -4.59
CA GLY A 22 5.84 5.94 -5.69
C GLY A 22 5.49 4.46 -5.55
N ILE A 23 4.69 4.08 -4.55
CA ILE A 23 4.29 2.70 -4.30
C ILE A 23 3.10 2.32 -5.18
N ALA A 24 3.22 1.19 -5.89
CA ALA A 24 2.13 0.63 -6.67
C ALA A 24 1.06 0.01 -5.76
N ALA A 25 -0.06 0.71 -5.58
CA ALA A 25 -1.23 0.25 -4.84
C ALA A 25 -2.52 0.53 -5.62
N ALA A 26 -3.60 -0.16 -5.27
CA ALA A 26 -4.89 -0.03 -5.93
C ALA A 26 -6.05 0.11 -4.92
N GLY A 27 -7.06 0.89 -5.29
CA GLY A 27 -8.33 0.98 -4.58
C GLY A 27 -9.35 -0.02 -5.12
N ARG A 28 -10.15 -0.66 -4.26
CA ARG A 28 -11.34 -1.42 -4.67
C ARG A 28 -12.39 -1.47 -3.56
N ALA A 29 -13.60 -0.98 -3.88
CA ALA A 29 -14.77 -1.04 -2.99
C ALA A 29 -14.48 -0.47 -1.60
N GLY A 30 -13.86 0.72 -1.52
CA GLY A 30 -13.50 1.38 -0.26
C GLY A 30 -12.29 0.78 0.47
N ASN A 31 -11.51 -0.07 -0.20
CA ASN A 31 -10.29 -0.64 0.36
C ASN A 31 -9.06 -0.22 -0.44
N ALA A 32 -7.97 0.10 0.25
CA ALA A 32 -6.63 0.07 -0.32
C ALA A 32 -6.11 -1.36 -0.39
N ARG A 33 -5.32 -1.67 -1.41
CA ARG A 33 -4.75 -3.00 -1.66
C ARG A 33 -3.34 -2.90 -2.20
N ILE A 34 -2.45 -3.74 -1.67
CA ILE A 34 -1.08 -3.86 -2.13
C ILE A 34 -0.70 -5.34 -2.27
N SER A 35 0.15 -5.64 -3.25
CA SER A 35 0.70 -6.98 -3.45
C SER A 35 2.15 -7.01 -3.02
N PHE A 36 2.55 -8.07 -2.34
CA PHE A 36 3.95 -8.36 -2.03
C PHE A 36 4.47 -9.45 -2.96
N HIS A 37 5.75 -9.32 -3.30
CA HIS A 37 6.47 -10.26 -4.15
C HIS A 37 7.71 -10.80 -3.43
N LEU A 38 8.23 -11.94 -3.90
CA LEU A 38 9.42 -12.58 -3.33
C LEU A 38 10.64 -11.64 -3.31
N TRP A 39 10.67 -10.64 -4.19
CA TRP A 39 11.77 -9.70 -4.32
C TRP A 39 11.61 -8.45 -3.45
N ASN A 40 10.51 -8.32 -2.71
CA ASN A 40 10.43 -7.25 -1.73
C ASN A 40 11.46 -7.47 -0.62
N THR A 41 12.11 -6.38 -0.26
CA THR A 41 13.11 -6.28 0.79
C THR A 41 12.50 -5.67 2.04
N SER A 42 13.23 -5.71 3.16
CA SER A 42 12.82 -4.98 4.37
C SER A 42 12.77 -3.47 4.15
N ASP A 43 13.56 -2.93 3.22
CA ASP A 43 13.54 -1.50 2.86
C ASP A 43 12.24 -1.13 2.14
N ASP A 44 11.71 -2.00 1.28
CA ASP A 44 10.39 -1.79 0.65
C ASP A 44 9.28 -1.76 1.70
N ILE A 45 9.38 -2.59 2.74
CA ILE A 45 8.44 -2.59 3.85
C ILE A 45 8.57 -1.31 4.70
N ALA A 46 9.80 -0.82 4.90
CA ALA A 46 10.03 0.44 5.59
C ALA A 46 9.42 1.62 4.80
N LEU A 47 9.62 1.67 3.49
CA LEU A 47 9.02 2.68 2.61
C LEU A 47 7.48 2.65 2.68
N LEU A 48 6.89 1.45 2.65
CA LEU A 48 5.44 1.27 2.81
C LEU A 48 4.95 1.79 4.17
N ARG A 49 5.63 1.44 5.26
CA ARG A 49 5.28 1.90 6.61
C ARG A 49 5.33 3.43 6.68
N ASP A 50 6.39 4.04 6.18
CA ASP A 50 6.59 5.48 6.26
C ASP A 50 5.54 6.24 5.42
N ALA A 51 5.17 5.70 4.26
CA ALA A 51 4.09 6.26 3.44
C ALA A 51 2.73 6.21 4.16
N LEU A 52 2.41 5.14 4.89
CA LEU A 52 1.16 5.01 5.64
C LEU A 52 1.09 5.87 6.91
N GLN A 53 2.23 6.31 7.44
CA GLN A 53 2.26 7.22 8.59
C GLN A 53 2.03 8.69 8.22
N LEU A 54 2.06 9.01 6.92
CA LEU A 54 1.86 10.36 6.38
C LEU A 54 0.44 10.61 5.84
N GLY A 55 -0.38 9.57 5.69
CA GLY A 55 -1.78 9.64 5.24
C GLY A 55 -2.75 9.75 6.41
#